data_AF-A0A251SF72-F1
#
_entry.id   AF-A0A251SF72-F1
#
_cell.length_a   1.000
_cell.length_b   1.000
_cell.length_c   1.000
_cell.angle_alpha   90.00
_cell.angle_beta   90.00
_cell.angle_gamma   90.00
#
_symmetry.space_group_name_H-M   'P 1'
#
loop_
_entity.id
_entity.type
_entity.pdbx_description
1 polymer ?
#
loop_
_entity_poly.entity_id
_entity_poly.type
_entity_poly.pdbx_seq_one_letter_code
_entity_poly.pdbx_strand_id
1 'polypeptide(L)'
;MQSSQYSKYNHSYACIYMQSCNSVDIQFREYSSSTMDALRIVSTVAPPSLIRPQFSKPIFTLSFTYKRSNLTPFPKTKLNKFNAISPPFSTQPEAETDTDTENLDHQDEKFDWFSHWYALSPVADLDKRAPRGIKAMGLDVVVWWDKNENAWKVFDDRCPHRLAPLSEGRIDQWGRLQCVYHGWCFGGSGDCKLIPQAPLDGPAVHSSPKACVGVYPSTTQNGIVWFWPSTDPKYKDILTKKKPPYIPELDDPSYFERTVMFARDIPYGYEVLVENLMDPSHVPYSHIGIMTYAPPPR
;
A
#
# COMPACT_ATOMS: atom_id res chain seq x y z
N MET A 1 16.90 -0.77 -29.69
CA MET A 1 17.64 0.15 -28.80
C MET A 1 17.14 -0.09 -27.37
N GLN A 2 18.07 -0.52 -26.52
CA GLN A 2 18.06 -0.64 -25.05
C GLN A 2 16.77 -1.07 -24.33
N SER A 3 16.76 -2.37 -24.01
CA SER A 3 16.03 -2.98 -22.90
C SER A 3 16.56 -2.45 -21.56
N SER A 4 15.70 -1.79 -20.78
CA SER A 4 15.96 -1.51 -19.36
C SER A 4 15.51 -2.71 -18.54
N GLN A 5 16.49 -3.42 -17.95
CA GLN A 5 16.24 -4.41 -16.90
C GLN A 5 15.64 -3.71 -15.69
N TYR A 6 14.33 -3.86 -15.47
CA TYR A 6 13.72 -3.51 -14.19
C TYR A 6 13.92 -4.67 -13.21
N SER A 7 14.63 -4.36 -12.14
CA SER A 7 14.96 -5.25 -11.03
C SER A 7 13.70 -5.83 -10.39
N LYS A 8 13.73 -7.15 -10.17
CA LYS A 8 12.72 -7.92 -9.44
C LYS A 8 12.88 -7.67 -7.94
N TYR A 9 12.02 -6.83 -7.36
CA TYR A 9 11.73 -6.88 -5.92
C TYR A 9 10.21 -6.79 -5.74
N ASN A 10 9.60 -7.93 -5.44
CA ASN A 10 8.20 -8.01 -5.01
C ASN A 10 8.12 -7.45 -3.58
N HIS A 11 7.84 -6.17 -3.45
CA HIS A 11 7.50 -5.57 -2.17
C HIS A 11 6.01 -5.83 -1.90
N SER A 12 5.72 -6.77 -1.01
CA SER A 12 4.40 -6.94 -0.40
C SER A 12 4.25 -5.87 0.68
N TYR A 13 3.61 -4.75 0.34
CA TYR A 13 3.32 -3.70 1.30
C TYR A 13 2.27 -4.21 2.29
N ALA A 14 2.58 -4.15 3.59
CA ALA A 14 1.58 -4.27 4.63
C ALA A 14 1.04 -2.89 4.98
N CYS A 15 -0.28 -2.73 4.81
CA CYS A 15 -1.00 -1.60 5.37
C CYS A 15 -1.25 -1.93 6.84
N ILE A 16 -0.46 -1.32 7.72
CA ILE A 16 -0.57 -1.55 9.16
C ILE A 16 -1.43 -0.44 9.74
N TYR A 17 -2.51 -0.85 10.39
CA TYR A 17 -3.35 0.02 11.19
C TYR A 17 -2.76 0.07 12.59
N MET A 18 -2.11 1.19 12.93
CA MET A 18 -1.72 1.45 14.31
C MET A 18 -2.81 2.26 14.97
N GLN A 19 -3.38 1.68 16.02
CA GLN A 19 -4.36 2.34 16.85
C GLN A 19 -3.63 3.13 17.95
N SER A 20 -3.95 4.41 18.08
CA SER A 20 -3.56 5.21 19.25
C SER A 20 -4.81 5.45 20.09
N CYS A 21 -4.87 4.84 21.27
CA CYS A 21 -5.82 5.21 22.32
C CYS A 21 -5.19 6.33 23.16
N ASN A 22 -5.58 7.59 22.91
CA ASN A 22 -5.23 8.68 23.80
C ASN A 22 -6.17 8.68 25.02
N SER A 23 -5.82 7.89 26.03
CA SER A 23 -6.20 8.17 27.42
C SER A 23 -5.02 8.86 28.11
N VAL A 24 -4.71 10.07 27.68
CA VAL A 24 -3.82 10.98 28.41
C VAL A 24 -4.46 12.35 28.34
N ASP A 25 -4.92 12.85 29.49
CA ASP A 25 -5.35 14.24 29.66
C ASP A 25 -4.19 15.17 29.30
N ILE A 26 -4.15 15.62 28.04
CA ILE A 26 -3.31 16.75 27.65
C ILE A 26 -4.12 18.00 27.98
N GLN A 27 -3.93 18.52 29.20
CA GLN A 27 -4.37 19.88 29.52
C GLN A 27 -3.66 20.86 28.60
N PHE A 28 -4.38 21.36 27.58
CA PHE A 28 -3.98 22.58 26.90
C PHE A 28 -4.15 23.74 27.88
N ARG A 29 -3.02 24.25 28.40
CA ARG A 29 -2.98 25.49 29.14
C ARG A 29 -3.21 26.64 28.15
N GLU A 30 -4.43 27.17 28.13
CA GLU A 30 -4.74 28.42 27.44
C GLU A 30 -3.84 29.55 27.99
N TYR A 31 -3.03 30.15 27.13
CA TYR A 31 -2.46 31.46 27.41
C TYR A 31 -3.33 32.51 26.72
N SER A 32 -4.04 33.27 27.55
CA SER A 32 -4.90 34.36 27.13
C SER A 32 -4.09 35.55 26.61
N SER A 33 -4.65 36.18 25.59
CA SER A 33 -4.23 37.46 25.02
C SER A 33 -4.39 38.58 26.05
N SER A 34 -3.29 39.11 26.59
CA SER A 34 -3.16 40.53 26.96
C SER A 34 -1.74 40.84 27.46
N THR A 35 -0.95 41.53 26.65
CA THR A 35 -0.19 42.75 27.02
C THR A 35 0.63 43.21 25.83
N MET A 36 0.31 44.41 25.36
CA MET A 36 1.10 45.17 24.40
C MET A 36 2.38 45.71 25.05
N ASP A 37 3.32 46.08 24.18
CA ASP A 37 4.49 46.94 24.39
C ASP A 37 5.70 46.38 25.15
N ALA A 38 6.68 45.89 24.38
CA ALA A 38 7.98 46.58 24.28
C ALA A 38 8.87 45.92 23.22
N LEU A 39 9.72 46.74 22.59
CA LEU A 39 10.81 46.43 21.64
C LEU A 39 10.46 46.49 20.15
N ARG A 40 10.29 47.73 19.68
CA ARG A 40 10.69 48.14 18.33
C ARG A 40 12.22 48.11 18.23
N ILE A 41 12.77 47.28 17.35
CA ILE A 41 14.05 47.55 16.68
C ILE A 41 13.77 47.53 15.18
N VAL A 42 13.96 48.70 14.57
CA VAL A 42 13.85 48.93 13.13
C VAL A 42 15.08 48.29 12.46
N SER A 43 14.86 47.36 11.53
CA SER A 43 15.90 46.94 10.59
C SER A 43 15.39 47.19 9.17
N THR A 44 15.96 48.22 8.56
CA THR A 44 15.78 48.64 7.18
C THR A 44 16.62 47.78 6.26
N VAL A 45 16.01 46.80 5.58
CA VAL A 45 16.60 46.21 4.37
C VAL A 45 15.51 46.04 3.32
N ALA A 46 15.64 46.76 2.21
CA ALA A 46 14.73 46.75 1.08
C ALA A 46 14.78 45.41 0.32
N PRO A 47 13.67 44.98 -0.33
CA PRO A 47 13.64 43.75 -1.12
C PRO A 47 14.42 43.93 -2.43
N PRO A 48 15.26 42.97 -2.85
CA PRO A 48 15.94 43.05 -4.14
C PRO A 48 14.95 42.81 -5.30
N SER A 49 15.09 43.64 -6.32
CA SER A 49 14.34 43.64 -7.57
C SER A 49 14.56 42.36 -8.41
N LEU A 50 13.49 41.91 -9.07
CA LEU A 50 13.47 40.81 -10.03
C LEU A 50 14.45 41.04 -11.20
N ILE A 51 15.50 40.21 -11.30
CA ILE A 51 16.37 40.14 -12.47
C ILE A 51 15.93 38.95 -13.33
N ARG A 52 15.51 39.25 -14.56
CA ARG A 52 15.11 38.30 -15.61
C ARG A 52 16.36 37.75 -16.30
N PRO A 53 16.67 36.44 -16.26
CA PRO A 53 17.83 35.93 -17.01
C PRO A 53 17.48 35.78 -18.50
N GLN A 54 18.24 36.48 -19.35
CA GLN A 54 18.31 36.22 -20.79
C GLN A 54 19.15 34.95 -21.03
N PHE A 55 18.59 33.96 -21.72
CA PHE A 55 19.32 32.79 -22.19
C PHE A 55 20.16 33.13 -23.42
N SER A 56 21.49 33.08 -23.29
CA SER A 56 22.43 33.00 -24.41
C SER A 56 23.04 31.60 -24.48
N LYS A 57 22.93 30.97 -25.66
CA LYS A 57 23.40 29.61 -25.98
C LYS A 57 24.93 29.49 -25.87
N PRO A 58 25.48 28.35 -25.40
CA PRO A 58 26.85 27.98 -25.73
C PRO A 58 26.88 27.00 -26.92
N ILE A 59 27.66 27.36 -27.92
CA ILE A 59 28.15 26.48 -28.99
C ILE A 59 29.36 25.74 -28.41
N PHE A 60 29.31 24.41 -28.36
CA PHE A 60 30.51 23.57 -28.22
C PHE A 60 30.43 22.40 -29.20
N THR A 61 31.19 22.53 -30.28
CA THR A 61 31.61 21.44 -31.15
C THR A 61 32.72 20.65 -30.48
N LEU A 62 32.50 19.35 -30.24
CA LEU A 62 33.56 18.40 -29.91
C LEU A 62 33.45 17.20 -30.84
N SER A 63 34.45 17.08 -31.70
CA SER A 63 34.64 16.01 -32.67
C SER A 63 35.03 14.70 -31.97
N PHE A 64 34.26 13.63 -32.20
CA PHE A 64 34.61 12.28 -31.74
C PHE A 64 35.45 11.56 -32.80
N THR A 65 36.76 11.42 -32.57
CA THR A 65 37.60 10.44 -33.27
C THR A 65 37.60 9.12 -32.53
N TYR A 66 37.00 8.11 -33.15
CA TYR A 66 36.96 6.72 -32.68
C TYR A 66 38.30 6.02 -32.97
N LYS A 67 39.02 5.62 -31.91
CA LYS A 67 40.15 4.67 -32.01
C LYS A 67 39.74 3.32 -31.41
N ARG A 68 39.79 2.29 -32.26
CA ARG A 68 39.55 0.88 -31.93
C ARG A 68 40.81 0.28 -31.32
N SER A 69 40.74 -0.23 -30.09
CA SER A 69 41.81 -1.02 -29.47
C SER A 69 41.40 -2.48 -29.33
N ASN A 70 42.24 -3.38 -29.83
CA ASN A 70 42.04 -4.83 -29.82
C ASN A 70 42.24 -5.43 -28.42
N LEU A 71 41.41 -6.44 -28.11
CA LEU A 71 41.43 -7.25 -26.90
C LEU A 71 42.55 -8.29 -26.93
N THR A 72 43.21 -8.51 -25.80
CA THR A 72 43.96 -9.75 -25.48
C THR A 72 43.60 -10.24 -24.07
N PRO A 73 43.53 -11.56 -23.80
CA PRO A 73 42.93 -12.11 -22.59
C PRO A 73 43.95 -12.28 -21.44
N PHE A 74 43.54 -11.97 -20.21
CA PHE A 74 44.30 -12.25 -18.98
C PHE A 74 43.69 -13.43 -18.17
N PRO A 75 44.51 -14.16 -17.39
CA PRO A 75 44.24 -15.53 -16.95
C PRO A 75 43.37 -15.65 -15.70
N LYS A 76 42.66 -16.79 -15.59
CA LYS A 76 41.80 -17.19 -14.47
C LYS A 76 42.63 -17.58 -13.24
N THR A 77 42.46 -16.89 -12.12
CA THR A 77 42.94 -17.34 -10.79
C THR A 77 41.79 -17.91 -9.97
N LYS A 78 42.00 -19.13 -9.46
CA LYS A 78 41.09 -19.88 -8.57
C LYS A 78 40.94 -19.17 -7.23
N LEU A 79 39.70 -18.94 -6.78
CA LEU A 79 39.41 -18.53 -5.41
C LEU A 79 38.87 -19.75 -4.63
N ASN A 80 39.52 -20.06 -3.52
CA ASN A 80 39.27 -21.22 -2.68
C ASN A 80 37.96 -21.10 -1.89
N LYS A 81 37.27 -22.24 -1.76
CA LYS A 81 36.10 -22.46 -0.90
C LYS A 81 36.56 -22.46 0.56
N PHE A 82 35.92 -21.63 1.40
CA PHE A 82 36.02 -21.74 2.85
C PHE A 82 34.88 -22.63 3.35
N ASN A 83 35.24 -23.81 3.87
CA ASN A 83 34.35 -24.70 4.62
C ASN A 83 34.52 -24.39 6.12
N ALA A 84 33.44 -24.02 6.80
CA ALA A 84 33.40 -23.99 8.26
C ALA A 84 33.07 -25.40 8.76
N ILE A 85 33.96 -25.98 9.57
CA ILE A 85 33.81 -27.28 10.22
C ILE A 85 33.57 -27.01 11.71
N SER A 86 32.39 -27.39 12.20
CA SER A 86 32.11 -27.53 13.63
C SER A 86 32.57 -28.91 14.14
N PRO A 87 33.07 -29.02 15.39
CA PRO A 87 33.58 -30.28 15.91
C PRO A 87 32.43 -31.26 16.28
N PRO A 88 32.61 -32.58 16.08
CA PRO A 88 31.63 -33.57 16.51
C PRO A 88 31.82 -33.90 18.00
N PHE A 89 30.75 -33.81 18.78
CA PHE A 89 30.71 -34.35 20.14
C PHE A 89 30.14 -35.77 20.07
N SER A 90 30.90 -36.75 20.60
CA SER A 90 30.56 -38.16 20.65
C SER A 90 30.04 -38.51 22.05
N THR A 91 28.87 -39.13 22.15
CA THR A 91 28.46 -39.94 23.32
C THR A 91 27.55 -41.07 22.84
N GLN A 92 27.75 -42.26 23.41
CA GLN A 92 27.25 -43.58 23.01
C GLN A 92 25.74 -43.82 23.29
N PRO A 93 25.14 -44.91 22.73
CA PRO A 93 23.70 -45.10 22.66
C PRO A 93 23.14 -45.89 23.85
N GLU A 94 21.95 -45.53 24.32
CA GLU A 94 21.14 -46.40 25.17
C GLU A 94 19.63 -46.11 25.02
N ALA A 95 18.88 -47.21 24.99
CA ALA A 95 17.44 -47.40 25.15
C ALA A 95 16.49 -47.01 24.01
N GLU A 96 16.04 -48.07 23.32
CA GLU A 96 14.84 -48.15 22.49
C GLU A 96 13.60 -47.67 23.26
N THR A 97 12.86 -46.73 22.68
CA THR A 97 11.48 -46.44 23.05
C THR A 97 10.63 -46.53 21.80
N ASP A 98 9.63 -47.41 21.86
CA ASP A 98 8.61 -47.68 20.85
C ASP A 98 8.22 -46.45 20.04
N THR A 99 8.49 -46.50 18.74
CA THR A 99 7.90 -45.59 17.76
C THR A 99 6.49 -46.08 17.43
N ASP A 100 5.51 -45.68 18.24
CA ASP A 100 4.14 -45.53 17.75
C ASP A 100 4.17 -44.39 16.72
N THR A 101 4.39 -44.77 15.47
CA THR A 101 4.36 -43.87 14.32
C THR A 101 2.90 -43.60 14.01
N GLU A 102 2.28 -42.71 14.79
CA GLU A 102 1.08 -42.02 14.33
C GLU A 102 1.49 -41.24 13.09
N ASN A 103 1.11 -41.77 11.93
CA ASN A 103 1.08 -41.04 10.67
C ASN A 103 0.09 -39.87 10.82
N LEU A 104 0.52 -38.82 11.48
CA LEU A 104 -0.05 -37.50 11.29
C LEU A 104 0.40 -37.07 9.90
N ASP A 105 -0.44 -37.38 8.91
CA ASP A 105 -0.48 -36.67 7.63
C ASP A 105 -0.77 -35.19 7.96
N HIS A 106 0.24 -34.47 8.44
CA HIS A 106 0.29 -33.03 8.35
C HIS A 106 0.46 -32.71 6.88
N GLN A 107 -0.68 -32.71 6.17
CA GLN A 107 -0.79 -31.89 4.98
C GLN A 107 -0.47 -30.48 5.44
N ASP A 108 0.75 -30.01 5.14
CA ASP A 108 1.14 -28.62 5.28
C ASP A 108 0.18 -27.80 4.40
N GLU A 109 -0.98 -27.44 4.93
CA GLU A 109 -1.94 -26.57 4.27
C GLU A 109 -1.25 -25.22 4.07
N LYS A 110 -0.74 -25.02 2.86
CA LYS A 110 -0.10 -23.77 2.47
C LYS A 110 -1.15 -22.65 2.57
N PHE A 111 -0.87 -21.67 3.43
CA PHE A 111 -1.73 -20.51 3.61
C PHE A 111 -1.99 -19.78 2.29
N ASP A 112 -3.26 -19.64 1.93
CA ASP A 112 -3.68 -18.90 0.74
C ASP A 112 -3.90 -17.42 1.06
N TRP A 113 -2.88 -16.61 0.75
CA TRP A 113 -2.89 -15.16 0.89
C TRP A 113 -4.00 -14.47 0.09
N PHE A 114 -4.57 -15.12 -0.93
CA PHE A 114 -5.61 -14.51 -1.77
C PHE A 114 -7.04 -14.91 -1.37
N SER A 115 -7.19 -15.70 -0.30
CA SER A 115 -8.48 -16.17 0.23
C SER A 115 -8.84 -15.59 1.61
N HIS A 116 -8.49 -14.33 1.83
CA HIS A 116 -8.72 -13.61 3.08
C HIS A 116 -9.16 -12.15 2.86
N TRP A 117 -9.80 -11.56 3.87
CA TRP A 117 -10.13 -10.14 3.88
C TRP A 117 -8.94 -9.33 4.36
N TYR A 118 -8.61 -8.27 3.63
CA TYR A 118 -7.57 -7.32 3.98
C TYR A 118 -8.13 -5.92 4.08
N ALA A 119 -7.70 -5.19 5.09
CA ALA A 119 -8.05 -3.79 5.29
C ALA A 119 -7.22 -2.94 4.31
N LEU A 120 -7.90 -2.24 3.41
CA LEU A 120 -7.26 -1.54 2.29
C LEU A 120 -6.96 -0.07 2.60
N SER A 121 -7.95 0.66 3.12
CA SER A 121 -7.80 2.07 3.49
C SER A 121 -8.84 2.47 4.53
N PRO A 122 -8.49 3.36 5.50
CA PRO A 122 -9.49 4.11 6.25
C PRO A 122 -10.38 4.91 5.29
N VAL A 123 -11.68 4.98 5.58
CA VAL A 123 -12.63 5.79 4.81
C VAL A 123 -12.32 7.28 4.95
N ALA A 124 -11.80 7.71 6.10
CA ALA A 124 -11.41 9.09 6.36
C ALA A 124 -10.30 9.60 5.43
N ASP A 125 -9.47 8.69 4.89
CA ASP A 125 -8.37 9.02 3.97
C ASP A 125 -8.83 9.11 2.49
N LEU A 126 -10.10 8.83 2.20
CA LEU A 126 -10.64 8.74 0.85
C LEU A 126 -11.55 9.93 0.51
N ASP A 127 -11.37 10.52 -0.67
CA ASP A 127 -12.28 11.54 -1.21
C ASP A 127 -13.30 10.90 -2.15
N LYS A 128 -14.60 11.00 -1.84
CA LYS A 128 -15.69 10.48 -2.68
C LYS A 128 -15.74 11.10 -4.09
N ARG A 129 -14.99 12.16 -4.35
CA ARG A 129 -14.96 12.87 -5.64
C ARG A 129 -13.86 12.36 -6.57
N ALA A 130 -12.87 11.63 -6.06
CA ALA A 130 -11.71 11.20 -6.82
C ALA A 130 -11.39 9.72 -6.59
N PRO A 131 -11.03 8.95 -7.63
CA PRO A 131 -10.49 7.61 -7.44
C PRO A 131 -9.09 7.70 -6.79
N ARG A 132 -8.72 6.65 -6.04
CA ARG A 132 -7.44 6.54 -5.34
C ARG A 132 -6.76 5.22 -5.66
N GLY A 133 -5.56 5.28 -6.25
CA GLY A 133 -4.72 4.12 -6.49
C GLY A 133 -4.03 3.66 -5.20
N ILE A 134 -4.02 2.35 -4.97
CA ILE A 134 -3.40 1.70 -3.82
C ILE A 134 -2.71 0.42 -4.31
N LYS A 135 -1.49 0.17 -3.83
CA LYS A 135 -0.80 -1.11 -4.06
C LYS A 135 -0.88 -1.97 -2.80
N ALA A 136 -1.55 -3.12 -2.89
CA ALA A 136 -1.72 -4.03 -1.76
C ALA A 136 -1.42 -5.46 -2.19
N MET A 137 -0.56 -6.17 -1.46
CA MET A 137 -0.15 -7.55 -1.78
C MET A 137 0.36 -7.73 -3.22
N GLY A 138 1.05 -6.71 -3.75
CA GLY A 138 1.54 -6.69 -5.13
C GLY A 138 0.48 -6.42 -6.20
N LEU A 139 -0.79 -6.24 -5.82
CA LEU A 139 -1.88 -5.86 -6.71
C LEU A 139 -2.00 -4.33 -6.78
N ASP A 140 -2.14 -3.80 -7.99
CA ASP A 140 -2.50 -2.39 -8.22
C ASP A 140 -4.03 -2.29 -8.25
N VAL A 141 -4.62 -1.63 -7.26
CA VAL A 141 -6.07 -1.49 -7.15
C VAL A 141 -6.48 -0.03 -7.08
N VAL A 142 -7.68 0.28 -7.56
CA VAL A 142 -8.29 1.60 -7.44
C VAL A 142 -9.50 1.52 -6.52
N VAL A 143 -9.49 2.34 -5.47
CA VAL A 143 -10.63 2.58 -4.60
C VAL A 143 -11.37 3.81 -5.08
N TRP A 144 -12.68 3.71 -5.27
CA TRP A 144 -13.49 4.81 -5.75
C TRP A 144 -14.91 4.75 -5.21
N TRP A 145 -15.58 5.90 -5.20
CA TRP A 145 -16.95 6.00 -4.70
C TRP A 145 -17.96 5.90 -5.84
N ASP A 146 -18.74 4.82 -5.85
CA ASP A 146 -19.88 4.69 -6.77
C ASP A 146 -21.07 5.47 -6.21
N LYS A 147 -21.41 6.58 -6.87
CA LYS A 147 -22.56 7.43 -6.47
C LYS A 147 -23.90 6.73 -6.71
N ASN A 148 -23.97 5.80 -7.65
CA ASN A 148 -25.22 5.12 -8.01
C ASN A 148 -25.56 4.03 -6.99
N GLU A 149 -24.54 3.36 -6.45
CA GLU A 149 -24.71 2.34 -5.41
C GLU A 149 -24.47 2.87 -3.99
N ASN A 150 -24.05 4.14 -3.85
CA ASN A 150 -23.72 4.78 -2.58
C ASN A 150 -22.71 3.94 -1.75
N ALA A 151 -21.68 3.42 -2.42
CA ALA A 151 -20.72 2.48 -1.84
C ALA A 151 -19.30 2.67 -2.39
N TRP A 152 -18.31 2.36 -1.55
CA TRP A 152 -16.92 2.23 -1.98
C TRP A 152 -16.73 0.94 -2.79
N LYS A 153 -16.03 1.05 -3.91
CA LYS A 153 -15.70 -0.05 -4.82
C LYS A 153 -14.19 -0.15 -5.00
N VAL A 154 -13.72 -1.38 -5.23
CA VAL A 154 -12.30 -1.69 -5.44
C VAL A 154 -12.15 -2.44 -6.75
N PHE A 155 -11.48 -1.84 -7.73
CA PHE A 155 -11.22 -2.44 -9.04
C PHE A 155 -9.73 -2.69 -9.26
N ASP A 156 -9.39 -3.51 -10.25
CA ASP A 156 -8.05 -3.53 -10.84
C ASP A 156 -7.74 -2.13 -11.39
N ASP A 157 -6.57 -1.59 -11.07
CA ASP A 157 -6.18 -0.23 -11.48
C ASP A 157 -5.67 -0.20 -12.92
N ARG A 158 -6.40 -0.86 -13.83
CA ARG A 158 -6.02 -1.05 -15.22
C ARG A 158 -7.25 -1.02 -16.10
N CYS A 159 -7.35 -0.01 -16.94
CA CYS A 159 -8.42 0.08 -17.92
C CYS A 159 -8.30 -1.08 -18.93
N PRO A 160 -9.34 -1.90 -19.17
CA PRO A 160 -9.27 -3.05 -20.08
C PRO A 160 -9.00 -2.68 -21.54
N HIS A 161 -9.15 -1.40 -21.91
CA HIS A 161 -8.86 -0.92 -23.25
C HIS A 161 -7.35 -0.89 -23.55
N ARG A 162 -6.57 -0.14 -22.77
CA ARG A 162 -5.11 0.06 -22.99
C ARG A 162 -4.31 0.18 -21.69
N LEU A 163 -4.81 -0.42 -20.61
CA LEU A 163 -4.14 -0.57 -19.31
C LEU A 163 -3.77 0.75 -18.62
N ALA A 164 -4.39 1.86 -19.04
CA ALA A 164 -4.22 3.13 -18.34
C ALA A 164 -4.74 2.99 -16.89
N PRO A 165 -4.04 3.54 -15.89
CA PRO A 165 -4.49 3.52 -14.51
C PRO A 165 -5.83 4.24 -14.40
N LEU A 166 -6.80 3.56 -13.78
CA LEU A 166 -8.13 4.12 -13.53
C LEU A 166 -8.12 5.10 -12.36
N SER A 167 -7.14 4.97 -11.47
CA SER A 167 -6.83 5.89 -10.37
C SER A 167 -6.46 7.30 -10.85
N GLU A 168 -5.90 7.44 -12.04
CA GLU A 168 -5.66 8.73 -12.70
C GLU A 168 -6.92 9.30 -13.40
N GLY A 169 -8.03 8.56 -13.32
CA GLY A 169 -9.33 8.91 -13.88
C GLY A 169 -10.10 9.91 -13.02
N ARG A 170 -11.43 9.86 -13.17
CA ARG A 170 -12.36 10.74 -12.44
C ARG A 170 -13.72 10.09 -12.26
N ILE A 171 -14.50 10.62 -11.33
CA ILE A 171 -15.92 10.29 -11.24
C ILE A 171 -16.68 11.21 -12.19
N ASP A 172 -17.34 10.65 -13.20
CA ASP A 172 -18.08 11.45 -14.18
C ASP A 172 -19.38 12.04 -13.59
N GLN A 173 -20.07 12.86 -14.37
CA GLN A 173 -21.32 13.51 -13.96
C GLN A 173 -22.47 12.52 -13.71
N TRP A 174 -22.37 11.28 -14.19
CA TRP A 174 -23.32 10.20 -13.95
C TRP A 174 -22.88 9.25 -12.83
N GLY A 175 -21.82 9.61 -12.10
CA GLY A 175 -21.34 8.83 -10.96
C GLY A 175 -20.57 7.58 -11.31
N ARG A 176 -20.05 7.46 -12.53
CA ARG A 176 -19.27 6.31 -13.01
C ARG A 176 -17.76 6.60 -12.92
N LEU A 177 -16.97 5.54 -12.81
CA LEU A 177 -15.52 5.66 -12.92
C LEU A 177 -15.12 5.84 -14.38
N GLN A 178 -14.55 7.00 -14.71
CA GLN A 178 -14.15 7.34 -16.07
C GLN A 178 -12.62 7.32 -16.22
N CYS A 179 -12.14 6.48 -17.14
CA CYS A 179 -10.73 6.38 -17.50
C CYS A 179 -10.20 7.69 -18.09
N VAL A 180 -9.02 8.13 -17.63
CA VAL A 180 -8.37 9.35 -18.11
C VAL A 180 -8.02 9.31 -19.59
N TYR A 181 -7.71 8.12 -20.12
CA TYR A 181 -7.09 8.04 -21.44
C TYR A 181 -8.10 8.27 -22.57
N HIS A 182 -9.15 7.45 -22.64
CA HIS A 182 -10.16 7.53 -23.71
C HIS A 182 -11.58 7.76 -23.18
N GLY A 183 -11.75 8.00 -21.89
CA GLY A 183 -13.06 8.31 -21.31
C GLY A 183 -14.01 7.13 -21.20
N TRP A 184 -13.52 5.88 -21.30
CA TRP A 184 -14.34 4.69 -21.01
C TRP A 184 -14.88 4.77 -19.58
N CYS A 185 -16.18 4.53 -19.42
CA CYS A 185 -16.86 4.67 -18.12
C CYS A 185 -17.34 3.31 -17.62
N PHE A 186 -17.12 3.04 -16.32
CA PHE A 186 -17.44 1.78 -15.67
C PHE A 186 -18.41 1.99 -14.50
N GLY A 187 -19.40 1.10 -14.36
CA GLY A 187 -20.28 1.05 -13.19
C GLY A 187 -19.66 0.27 -12.04
N GLY A 188 -20.30 0.27 -10.85
CA GLY A 188 -19.83 -0.41 -9.63
C GLY A 188 -19.66 -1.93 -9.74
N SER A 189 -20.31 -2.56 -10.72
CA SER A 189 -20.15 -3.97 -11.06
C SER A 189 -19.00 -4.25 -12.04
N GLY A 190 -18.23 -3.22 -12.41
CA GLY A 190 -17.11 -3.29 -13.35
C GLY A 190 -17.52 -3.31 -14.83
N ASP A 191 -18.81 -3.28 -15.11
CA ASP A 191 -19.31 -3.31 -16.48
C ASP A 191 -19.09 -1.97 -17.20
N CYS A 192 -18.69 -2.03 -18.47
CA CYS A 192 -18.48 -0.84 -19.27
C CYS A 192 -19.83 -0.24 -19.67
N LYS A 193 -20.12 0.95 -19.15
CA LYS A 193 -21.38 1.67 -19.38
C LYS A 193 -21.33 2.58 -20.59
N LEU A 194 -20.14 3.07 -20.95
CA LEU A 194 -19.97 4.02 -22.05
C LEU A 194 -18.57 3.93 -22.64
N ILE A 195 -18.52 3.82 -23.96
CA ILE A 195 -17.33 4.01 -24.79
C ILE A 195 -17.59 5.24 -25.66
N PRO A 196 -17.01 6.41 -25.37
CA PRO A 196 -17.34 7.64 -26.10
C PRO A 196 -17.09 7.58 -27.61
N GLN A 197 -16.18 6.71 -28.04
CA GLN A 197 -15.81 6.54 -29.44
C GLN A 197 -16.66 5.49 -30.17
N ALA A 198 -17.51 4.75 -29.47
CA ALA A 198 -18.39 3.77 -30.09
C ALA A 198 -19.63 4.48 -30.68
N PRO A 199 -19.99 4.21 -31.95
CA PRO A 199 -21.20 4.78 -32.53
C PRO A 199 -22.46 4.24 -31.83
N LEU A 200 -23.46 5.10 -31.67
CA LEU A 200 -24.74 4.76 -31.03
C LEU A 200 -25.46 3.61 -31.74
N ASP A 201 -25.43 3.62 -33.08
CA ASP A 201 -26.06 2.60 -33.93
C ASP A 201 -25.12 1.42 -34.24
N GLY A 202 -23.95 1.38 -33.60
CA GLY A 202 -22.97 0.31 -33.77
C GLY A 202 -23.26 -0.93 -32.93
N PRO A 203 -22.42 -1.98 -33.08
CA PRO A 203 -22.43 -3.09 -32.15
C PRO A 203 -22.25 -2.60 -30.72
N ALA A 204 -22.94 -3.24 -29.76
CA ALA A 204 -22.86 -2.90 -28.34
C ALA A 204 -21.51 -3.36 -27.72
N VAL A 205 -20.40 -2.79 -28.18
CA VAL A 205 -19.02 -3.16 -27.77
C VAL A 205 -18.84 -3.01 -26.26
N HIS A 206 -19.51 -2.04 -25.65
CA HIS A 206 -19.51 -1.82 -24.21
C HIS A 206 -20.08 -3.02 -23.41
N SER A 207 -20.98 -3.82 -24.00
CA SER A 207 -21.54 -5.03 -23.38
C SER A 207 -20.62 -6.25 -23.48
N SER A 208 -19.47 -6.14 -24.14
CA SER A 208 -18.52 -7.25 -24.23
C SER A 208 -17.90 -7.55 -22.86
N PRO A 209 -17.77 -8.83 -22.45
CA PRO A 209 -17.04 -9.19 -21.24
C PRO A 209 -15.59 -8.68 -21.21
N LYS A 210 -14.97 -8.50 -22.38
CA LYS A 210 -13.61 -7.94 -22.50
C LYS A 210 -13.55 -6.44 -22.23
N ALA A 211 -14.69 -5.75 -22.24
CA ALA A 211 -14.79 -4.35 -21.88
C ALA A 211 -14.95 -4.15 -20.37
N CYS A 212 -15.22 -5.19 -19.59
CA CYS A 212 -15.38 -5.09 -18.14
C CYS A 212 -14.02 -4.99 -17.44
N VAL A 213 -13.97 -4.20 -16.36
CA VAL A 213 -12.82 -4.14 -15.45
C VAL A 213 -12.92 -5.23 -14.39
N GLY A 214 -11.78 -5.73 -13.91
CA GLY A 214 -11.72 -6.67 -12.78
C GLY A 214 -12.22 -6.01 -11.50
N VAL A 215 -13.17 -6.64 -10.82
CA VAL A 215 -13.76 -6.15 -9.57
C VAL A 215 -13.34 -7.05 -8.42
N TYR A 216 -12.81 -6.45 -7.36
CA TYR A 216 -12.53 -7.13 -6.11
C TYR A 216 -13.76 -7.05 -5.20
N PRO A 217 -14.21 -8.16 -4.59
CA PRO A 217 -15.22 -8.09 -3.54
C PRO A 217 -14.75 -7.13 -2.44
N SER A 218 -15.59 -6.16 -2.10
CA SER A 218 -15.25 -5.12 -1.14
C SER A 218 -16.44 -4.77 -0.25
N THR A 219 -16.15 -4.35 0.98
CA THR A 219 -17.16 -3.85 1.92
C THR A 219 -16.59 -2.75 2.78
N THR A 220 -17.45 -1.89 3.33
CA THR A 220 -17.05 -0.92 4.35
C THR A 220 -17.52 -1.42 5.71
N GLN A 221 -16.60 -1.54 6.67
CA GLN A 221 -16.88 -1.99 8.04
C GLN A 221 -15.92 -1.30 9.00
N ASN A 222 -16.42 -0.83 10.15
CA ASN A 222 -15.64 -0.14 11.18
C ASN A 222 -14.80 1.05 10.62
N GLY A 223 -15.37 1.84 9.72
CA GLY A 223 -14.68 2.99 9.10
C GLY A 223 -13.57 2.62 8.11
N ILE A 224 -13.45 1.35 7.72
CA ILE A 224 -12.39 0.82 6.85
C ILE A 224 -13.01 0.24 5.58
N VAL A 225 -12.39 0.49 4.42
CA VAL A 225 -12.65 -0.25 3.19
C VAL A 225 -11.85 -1.55 3.23
N TRP A 226 -12.57 -2.67 3.24
CA TRP A 226 -12.01 -4.02 3.17
C TRP A 226 -12.13 -4.55 1.74
N PHE A 227 -11.15 -5.33 1.31
CA PHE A 227 -11.19 -6.02 0.03
C PHE A 227 -10.73 -7.48 0.14
N TRP A 228 -11.28 -8.30 -0.74
CA TRP A 228 -10.84 -9.66 -0.99
C TRP A 228 -9.98 -9.66 -2.26
N PRO A 229 -8.71 -10.09 -2.21
CA PRO A 229 -7.72 -9.85 -3.26
C PRO A 229 -7.83 -10.85 -4.43
N SER A 230 -9.05 -11.17 -4.85
CA SER A 230 -9.30 -12.03 -6.00
C SER A 230 -10.51 -11.53 -6.78
N THR A 231 -10.34 -11.39 -8.10
CA THR A 231 -11.42 -11.06 -9.04
C THR A 231 -12.11 -12.31 -9.60
N ASP A 232 -11.77 -13.50 -9.10
CA ASP A 232 -12.38 -14.76 -9.53
C ASP A 232 -13.90 -14.72 -9.22
N PRO A 233 -14.77 -14.96 -10.22
CA PRO A 233 -16.22 -14.93 -10.04
C PRO A 233 -16.74 -15.77 -8.87
N LYS A 234 -16.03 -16.84 -8.46
CA LYS A 234 -16.44 -17.67 -7.31
C LYS A 234 -16.48 -16.92 -5.98
N TYR A 235 -15.75 -15.81 -5.86
CA TYR A 235 -15.70 -14.98 -4.66
C TYR A 235 -16.65 -13.77 -4.74
N LYS A 236 -17.45 -13.61 -5.80
CA LYS A 236 -18.37 -12.48 -5.93
C LYS A 236 -19.27 -12.31 -4.70
N ASP A 237 -19.75 -13.42 -4.15
CA ASP A 237 -20.64 -13.44 -2.98
C ASP A 237 -19.90 -13.78 -1.68
N ILE A 238 -18.57 -13.62 -1.62
CA ILE A 238 -17.75 -14.04 -0.47
C ILE A 238 -18.19 -13.38 0.84
N LEU A 239 -18.70 -12.16 0.79
CA LEU A 239 -19.21 -11.43 1.95
C LEU A 239 -20.36 -12.16 2.67
N THR A 240 -21.13 -12.99 1.95
CA THR A 240 -22.21 -13.82 2.54
C THR A 240 -21.67 -15.01 3.33
N LYS A 241 -20.48 -15.51 2.95
CA LYS A 241 -19.87 -16.71 3.52
C LYS A 241 -18.86 -16.37 4.62
N LYS A 242 -18.06 -15.33 4.40
CA LYS A 242 -16.99 -14.88 5.29
C LYS A 242 -17.01 -13.35 5.30
N LYS A 243 -17.22 -12.75 6.46
CA LYS A 243 -17.13 -11.30 6.66
C LYS A 243 -15.71 -10.91 7.10
N PRO A 244 -15.28 -9.65 6.90
CA PRO A 244 -14.08 -9.14 7.52
C PRO A 244 -14.19 -9.22 9.06
N PRO A 245 -13.06 -9.29 9.79
CA PRO A 245 -13.04 -9.20 11.24
C PRO A 245 -13.81 -7.96 11.73
N TYR A 246 -14.71 -8.16 12.68
CA TYR A 246 -15.54 -7.09 13.24
C TYR A 246 -15.03 -6.73 14.64
N ILE A 247 -14.84 -5.42 14.88
CA ILE A 247 -14.34 -4.89 16.14
C ILE A 247 -15.42 -3.95 16.69
N PRO A 248 -16.26 -4.39 17.64
CA PRO A 248 -17.38 -3.60 18.16
C PRO A 248 -16.99 -2.22 18.70
N GLU A 249 -15.81 -2.12 19.32
CA GLU A 249 -15.28 -0.90 19.92
C GLU A 249 -15.10 0.22 18.88
N LEU A 250 -14.84 -0.13 17.61
CA LEU A 250 -14.69 0.87 16.55
C LEU A 250 -16.01 1.47 16.07
N ASP A 251 -17.15 0.90 16.44
CA ASP A 251 -18.47 1.48 16.16
C ASP A 251 -19.00 2.33 17.33
N ASP A 252 -18.36 2.26 18.51
CA ASP A 252 -18.70 3.11 19.65
C ASP A 252 -18.18 4.54 19.42
N PRO A 253 -19.06 5.56 19.29
CA PRO A 253 -18.62 6.94 19.08
C PRO A 253 -17.69 7.47 20.18
N SER A 254 -17.87 7.01 21.43
CA SER A 254 -17.04 7.42 22.56
C SER A 254 -15.58 6.98 22.43
N TYR A 255 -15.36 5.93 21.64
CA TYR A 255 -14.05 5.36 21.33
C TYR A 255 -13.55 5.81 19.96
N PHE A 256 -14.42 5.82 18.96
CA PHE A 256 -14.10 6.19 17.59
C PHE A 256 -13.69 7.66 17.45
N GLU A 257 -14.38 8.60 18.10
CA GLU A 257 -14.02 10.03 18.07
C GLU A 257 -12.64 10.31 18.70
N ARG A 258 -12.17 9.40 19.56
CA ARG A 258 -10.84 9.47 20.19
C ARG A 258 -9.77 8.65 19.45
N THR A 259 -10.16 7.93 18.41
CA THR A 259 -9.28 7.03 17.67
C THR A 259 -8.92 7.64 16.32
N VAL A 260 -7.63 7.81 16.07
CA VAL A 260 -7.13 8.20 14.74
C VAL A 260 -6.80 6.92 13.98
N MET A 261 -7.56 6.64 12.92
CA MET A 261 -7.21 5.61 11.94
C MET A 261 -6.41 6.25 10.81
N PHE A 262 -5.24 5.68 10.51
CA PHE A 262 -4.41 6.15 9.42
C PHE A 262 -3.64 4.97 8.81
N ALA A 263 -3.29 5.10 7.54
CA ALA A 263 -2.42 4.16 6.84
C ALA A 263 -1.02 4.76 6.64
N ARG A 264 0.03 3.93 6.76
CA ARG A 264 1.41 4.30 6.44
C ARG A 264 2.09 3.21 5.64
N ASP A 265 2.78 3.64 4.59
CA ASP A 265 3.77 2.81 3.91
C ASP A 265 5.08 2.84 4.69
N ILE A 266 5.59 1.65 5.02
CA ILE A 266 6.87 1.49 5.68
C ILE A 266 7.78 0.63 4.81
N PRO A 267 9.06 1.02 4.57
CA PRO A 267 9.90 0.37 3.58
C PRO A 267 10.54 -0.95 4.08
N TYR A 268 9.74 -1.84 4.66
CA TYR A 268 10.14 -3.18 5.06
C TYR A 268 8.98 -4.18 4.95
N GLY A 269 9.29 -5.47 4.98
CA GLY A 269 8.30 -6.55 4.88
C GLY A 269 7.36 -6.61 6.10
N TYR A 270 6.16 -7.13 5.89
CA TYR A 270 5.14 -7.23 6.94
C TYR A 270 5.61 -8.09 8.12
N GLU A 271 6.42 -9.11 7.83
CA GLU A 271 7.00 -10.04 8.79
C GLU A 271 7.82 -9.31 9.87
N VAL A 272 8.58 -8.28 9.48
CA VAL A 272 9.40 -7.49 10.41
C VAL A 272 8.51 -6.69 11.36
N LEU A 273 7.38 -6.16 10.86
CA LEU A 273 6.45 -5.49 11.76
C LEU A 273 5.75 -6.48 12.69
N VAL A 274 5.29 -7.62 12.17
CA VAL A 274 4.64 -8.62 13.00
C VAL A 274 5.58 -9.08 14.12
N GLU A 275 6.85 -9.31 13.81
CA GLU A 275 7.87 -9.61 14.81
C GLU A 275 8.02 -8.48 15.84
N ASN A 276 8.13 -7.23 15.39
CA ASN A 276 8.21 -6.07 16.30
C ASN A 276 6.98 -5.96 17.22
N LEU A 277 5.78 -6.18 16.69
CA LEU A 277 4.54 -6.10 17.47
C LEU A 277 4.44 -7.21 18.52
N MET A 278 4.96 -8.40 18.21
CA MET A 278 4.90 -9.58 19.08
C MET A 278 6.04 -9.65 20.11
N ASP A 279 7.10 -8.84 19.98
CA ASP A 279 8.21 -8.81 20.91
C ASP A 279 7.97 -7.81 22.07
N PRO A 280 7.64 -8.24 23.29
CA PRO A 280 7.48 -7.32 24.42
C PRO A 280 8.80 -6.69 24.89
N SER A 281 9.96 -7.25 24.51
CA SER A 281 11.26 -6.80 25.03
C SER A 281 11.67 -5.43 24.47
N HIS A 282 11.24 -5.08 23.25
CA HIS A 282 11.49 -3.75 22.69
C HIS A 282 10.73 -2.66 23.45
N VAL A 283 9.65 -3.03 24.14
CA VAL A 283 8.66 -2.07 24.64
C VAL A 283 9.28 -1.10 25.67
N PRO A 284 9.88 -1.56 26.78
CA PRO A 284 10.45 -0.68 27.80
C PRO A 284 11.63 0.17 27.34
N TYR A 285 12.31 -0.21 26.25
CA TYR A 285 13.48 0.50 25.73
C TYR A 285 13.13 1.48 24.60
N SER A 286 12.32 1.04 23.65
CA SER A 286 12.04 1.81 22.42
C SER A 286 10.95 2.87 22.62
N HIS A 287 10.07 2.69 23.62
CA HIS A 287 8.98 3.62 23.91
C HIS A 287 9.20 4.43 25.20
N ILE A 288 10.45 4.58 25.66
CA ILE A 288 10.79 5.40 26.83
C ILE A 288 10.29 6.84 26.63
N GLY A 289 9.55 7.35 27.62
CA GLY A 289 9.00 8.71 27.59
C GLY A 289 7.76 8.87 26.71
N ILE A 290 7.32 7.80 26.03
CA ILE A 290 6.11 7.78 25.20
C ILE A 290 5.03 6.90 25.86
N MET A 291 5.39 5.68 26.28
CA MET A 291 4.50 4.77 27.00
C MET A 291 4.77 4.81 28.51
N THR A 292 3.72 4.98 29.31
CA THR A 292 3.79 4.87 30.76
C THR A 292 3.62 3.42 31.20
N TYR A 293 4.61 2.87 31.90
CA TYR A 293 4.48 1.57 32.55
C TYR A 293 4.05 1.75 34.00
N ALA A 294 3.22 0.84 34.49
CA ALA A 294 3.04 0.70 35.92
C ALA A 294 4.41 0.33 36.53
N PRO A 295 4.84 1.00 37.63
CA PRO A 295 6.05 0.58 38.31
C PRO A 295 5.91 -0.89 38.73
N PRO A 296 6.99 -1.69 38.69
CA PRO A 296 6.93 -3.08 39.12
C PRO A 296 6.37 -3.15 40.55
N PRO A 297 5.54 -4.17 40.87
CA PRO A 297 5.08 -4.36 42.23
C PRO A 297 6.31 -4.48 43.16
N ARG A 298 6.32 -3.67 44.21
CA ARG A 298 7.39 -3.64 45.23
C ARG A 298 7.36 -4.90 46.09
#